data_AF-A2FLF0-F1
#
_entry.id   AF-A2FLF0-F1
#
_cell.length_a   1.000
_cell.length_b   1.000
_cell.length_c   1.000
_cell.angle_alpha   90.00
_cell.angle_beta   90.00
_cell.angle_gamma   90.00
#
_symmetry.space_group_name_H-M   'P 1'
#
loop_
_entity.id
_entity.type
_entity.pdbx_description
1 polymer ?
#
loop_
_entity_poly.entity_id
_entity_poly.type
_entity_poly.pdbx_seq_one_letter_code
_entity_poly.pdbx_strand_id
1 'polypeptide(L)'
;MLLTKSIGNLNIKVSKNTYEFYYPCEDPSECTDYVVDIPAGRYKVESYGASGGYSDDHISAFQDPSNNNKCSEDIVLQFKGNAKCRKYASMGGSGGYVSGILSLTNTTCAYIMIGGHGQYVTPTSVVEDPYLKENMIPGGYGGGGFAIRYYSLNAPGSASGGSRTALMINEDDIFHSILVAGAGSGTDNAGGFYRKEMMEAVVVAVI
;
A
#
# COMPACT_ATOMS: atom_id res chain seq x y z
N MET A 1 -17.23 -8.41 23.98
CA MET A 1 -17.77 -7.04 24.02
C MET A 1 -17.48 -6.43 22.66
N LEU A 2 -18.50 -6.05 21.88
CA LEU A 2 -18.33 -5.69 20.47
C LEU A 2 -18.11 -4.17 20.29
N LEU A 3 -16.87 -3.83 19.96
CA LEU A 3 -16.42 -2.61 19.30
C LEU A 3 -15.44 -3.14 18.23
N THR A 4 -15.47 -2.73 16.96
CA THR A 4 -15.98 -1.48 16.38
C THR A 4 -17.05 -1.70 15.29
N LYS A 5 -17.58 -0.60 14.75
CA LYS A 5 -18.30 -0.58 13.46
C LYS A 5 -17.25 -0.63 12.35
N SER A 6 -17.39 -1.54 11.38
CA SER A 6 -16.52 -1.57 10.19
C SER A 6 -16.57 -0.23 9.45
N ILE A 7 -15.41 0.26 9.02
CA ILE A 7 -15.28 1.45 8.17
C ILE A 7 -15.20 1.00 6.71
N GLY A 8 -14.54 -0.13 6.46
CA GLY A 8 -14.40 -0.72 5.13
C GLY A 8 -15.59 -1.58 4.68
N ASN A 9 -15.69 -1.75 3.36
CA ASN A 9 -16.57 -2.66 2.65
C ASN A 9 -15.79 -3.88 2.12
N LEU A 10 -16.48 -4.99 1.83
CA LEU A 10 -15.83 -6.23 1.39
C LEU A 10 -15.24 -6.13 -0.03
N ASN A 11 -13.94 -5.84 -0.15
CA ASN A 11 -13.25 -5.70 -1.43
C ASN A 11 -12.35 -6.92 -1.73
N ILE A 12 -12.98 -8.08 -1.95
CA ILE A 12 -12.31 -9.38 -2.18
C ILE A 12 -12.69 -9.95 -3.54
N LYS A 13 -11.70 -10.44 -4.30
CA LYS A 13 -11.92 -11.22 -5.51
C LYS A 13 -11.56 -12.68 -5.27
N VAL A 14 -12.54 -13.56 -5.48
CA VAL A 14 -12.38 -15.02 -5.30
C VAL A 14 -12.25 -15.70 -6.67
N SER A 15 -11.33 -16.66 -6.76
CA SER A 15 -11.16 -17.62 -7.85
C SER A 15 -10.88 -19.00 -7.24
N LYS A 16 -11.03 -20.09 -8.01
CA LYS A 16 -11.07 -21.49 -7.50
C LYS A 16 -10.22 -21.79 -6.25
N ASN A 17 -8.93 -21.45 -6.30
CA ASN A 17 -7.96 -21.69 -5.24
C ASN A 17 -7.29 -20.38 -4.77
N THR A 18 -7.88 -19.19 -5.01
CA THR A 18 -7.20 -17.90 -4.85
C THR A 18 -8.15 -16.83 -4.32
N TYR A 19 -7.71 -16.14 -3.27
CA TYR A 19 -8.41 -15.04 -2.61
C TYR A 19 -7.51 -13.81 -2.71
N GLU A 20 -8.00 -12.77 -3.39
CA GLU A 20 -7.28 -11.51 -3.60
C GLU A 20 -7.98 -10.44 -2.77
N PHE A 21 -7.27 -9.90 -1.79
CA PHE A 21 -7.78 -8.89 -0.85
C PHE A 21 -7.23 -7.53 -1.27
N TYR A 22 -8.15 -6.59 -1.51
CA TYR A 22 -7.86 -5.21 -1.90
C TYR A 22 -8.27 -4.26 -0.77
N TYR A 23 -7.81 -3.01 -0.83
CA TYR A 23 -8.08 -2.02 0.20
C TYR A 23 -9.59 -1.80 0.37
N PRO A 24 -10.16 -1.94 1.59
CA PRO A 24 -11.62 -1.98 1.75
C PRO A 24 -12.30 -0.61 1.93
N CYS A 25 -11.56 0.51 2.01
CA CYS A 25 -12.10 1.83 2.33
C CYS A 25 -11.95 2.86 1.19
N GLU A 26 -12.78 3.91 1.24
CA GLU A 26 -12.68 5.06 0.32
C GLU A 26 -11.59 6.06 0.77
N ASP A 27 -11.40 6.24 2.07
CA ASP A 27 -10.31 7.04 2.64
C ASP A 27 -9.04 6.17 2.78
N PRO A 28 -7.89 6.57 2.21
CA PRO A 28 -6.65 5.78 2.28
C PRO A 28 -5.89 5.93 3.61
N SER A 29 -6.39 6.74 4.55
CA SER A 29 -5.80 7.00 5.86
C SER A 29 -6.60 6.43 7.04
N GLU A 30 -7.91 6.21 6.89
CA GLU A 30 -8.78 5.61 7.92
C GLU A 30 -9.51 4.35 7.40
N CYS A 31 -9.31 3.21 8.06
CA CYS A 31 -9.89 1.93 7.63
C CYS A 31 -9.96 0.86 8.74
N THR A 32 -10.31 -0.37 8.36
CA THR A 32 -10.46 -1.55 9.23
C THR A 32 -10.03 -2.82 8.50
N ASP A 33 -9.30 -3.69 9.20
CA ASP A 33 -8.76 -4.97 8.69
C ASP A 33 -9.83 -6.02 8.35
N TYR A 34 -9.46 -6.97 7.48
CA TYR A 34 -10.25 -8.18 7.28
C TYR A 34 -9.94 -9.21 8.37
N VAL A 35 -10.98 -9.72 9.03
CA VAL A 35 -10.88 -10.89 9.91
C VAL A 35 -11.33 -12.13 9.14
N VAL A 36 -10.50 -13.17 9.08
CA VAL A 36 -10.76 -14.41 8.34
C VAL A 36 -10.32 -15.66 9.10
N ASP A 37 -11.11 -16.73 9.03
CA ASP A 37 -10.69 -18.06 9.48
C ASP A 37 -10.04 -18.80 8.31
N ILE A 38 -8.72 -19.01 8.38
CA ILE A 38 -7.97 -19.77 7.39
C ILE A 38 -7.94 -21.25 7.83
N PRO A 39 -8.47 -22.21 7.05
CA PRO A 39 -8.46 -23.62 7.42
C PRO A 39 -7.06 -24.22 7.61
N ALA A 40 -7.00 -25.42 8.20
CA ALA A 40 -5.81 -26.25 8.13
C ALA A 40 -5.46 -26.58 6.66
N GLY A 41 -4.20 -26.41 6.27
CA GLY A 41 -3.78 -26.53 4.87
C GLY A 41 -2.43 -25.88 4.58
N ARG A 42 -2.10 -25.80 3.29
CA ARG A 42 -0.88 -25.16 2.79
C ARG A 42 -1.23 -24.08 1.78
N TYR A 43 -0.62 -22.91 1.95
CA TYR A 43 -0.97 -21.71 1.21
C TYR A 43 0.30 -21.02 0.72
N LYS A 44 0.30 -20.57 -0.53
CA LYS A 44 1.20 -19.50 -0.98
C LYS A 44 0.55 -18.17 -0.61
N VAL A 45 1.30 -17.30 0.05
CA VAL A 45 0.87 -15.94 0.36
C VAL A 45 1.79 -14.96 -0.37
N GLU A 46 1.20 -13.92 -0.95
CA GLU A 46 1.86 -12.82 -1.66
C GLU A 46 1.29 -11.52 -1.12
N SER A 47 2.16 -10.58 -0.73
CA SER A 47 1.76 -9.31 -0.12
C SER A 47 2.61 -8.19 -0.73
N TYR A 48 1.96 -7.08 -1.03
CA TYR A 48 2.56 -5.89 -1.61
C TYR A 48 2.10 -4.66 -0.80
N GLY A 49 3.04 -3.83 -0.37
CA GLY A 49 2.81 -2.70 0.55
C GLY A 49 2.28 -1.46 -0.14
N ALA A 50 1.72 -0.50 0.59
CA ALA A 50 1.12 0.67 -0.04
C ALA A 50 2.15 1.68 -0.57
N SER A 51 1.82 2.29 -1.70
CA SER A 51 2.53 3.40 -2.31
C SER A 51 2.39 4.68 -1.50
N GLY A 52 3.39 5.54 -1.55
CA GLY A 52 3.30 6.92 -1.07
C GLY A 52 2.69 7.85 -2.11
N GLY A 53 2.25 9.03 -1.67
CA GLY A 53 1.58 9.98 -2.55
C GLY A 53 2.49 10.48 -3.68
N TYR A 54 1.90 10.68 -4.86
CA TYR A 54 2.55 11.22 -6.05
C TYR A 54 1.53 11.96 -6.93
N SER A 55 2.00 12.92 -7.75
CA SER A 55 1.15 13.85 -8.52
C SER A 55 0.32 13.23 -9.65
N ASP A 56 0.66 12.02 -10.10
CA ASP A 56 0.02 11.37 -11.26
C ASP A 56 -0.78 10.11 -10.86
N ASP A 57 -1.09 9.98 -9.57
CA ASP A 57 -1.81 8.88 -8.90
C ASP A 57 -1.21 7.46 -9.05
N HIS A 58 -0.22 7.25 -9.94
CA HIS A 58 0.36 5.95 -10.26
C HIS A 58 1.88 5.98 -10.18
N ILE A 59 2.47 5.02 -9.45
CA ILE A 59 3.92 4.88 -9.32
C ILE A 59 4.53 4.19 -10.56
N SER A 60 5.84 4.31 -10.73
CA SER A 60 6.55 3.86 -11.93
C SER A 60 7.37 2.59 -11.70
N ALA A 61 6.92 1.49 -12.28
CA ALA A 61 7.82 0.38 -12.59
C ALA A 61 8.80 0.88 -13.68
N PHE A 62 10.08 1.04 -13.33
CA PHE A 62 11.04 1.74 -14.19
C PHE A 62 11.59 0.84 -15.30
N GLN A 63 11.48 1.28 -16.55
CA GLN A 63 12.15 0.64 -17.69
C GLN A 63 13.52 1.29 -17.93
N ASP A 64 14.62 0.53 -17.75
CA ASP A 64 15.97 0.99 -18.08
C ASP A 64 16.20 0.98 -19.61
N PRO A 65 16.36 2.14 -20.27
CA PRO A 65 16.55 2.19 -21.72
C PRO A 65 17.94 1.73 -22.17
N SER A 66 18.92 1.69 -21.26
CA SER A 66 20.33 1.40 -21.56
C SER A 66 20.68 -0.09 -21.44
N ASN A 67 20.00 -0.80 -20.53
CA ASN A 67 20.32 -2.19 -20.17
C ASN A 67 19.33 -3.21 -20.78
N ASN A 68 18.55 -2.79 -21.79
CA ASN A 68 17.53 -3.59 -22.49
C ASN A 68 16.48 -4.22 -21.55
N ASN A 69 16.36 -3.72 -20.31
CA ASN A 69 15.64 -4.35 -19.23
C ASN A 69 14.15 -4.01 -19.35
N LYS A 70 13.41 -4.88 -20.04
CA LYS A 70 11.98 -4.71 -20.29
C LYS A 70 11.21 -4.81 -18.98
N CYS A 71 10.81 -3.66 -18.45
CA CYS A 71 9.52 -3.56 -17.77
C CYS A 71 8.46 -4.07 -18.77
N SER A 72 7.99 -5.30 -18.56
CA SER A 72 6.85 -5.85 -19.29
C SER A 72 5.60 -5.39 -18.55
N GLU A 73 4.70 -4.74 -19.29
CA GLU A 73 3.40 -4.36 -18.74
C GLU A 73 2.63 -5.62 -18.28
N ASP A 74 2.82 -6.77 -18.93
CA ASP A 74 2.25 -8.06 -18.51
C ASP A 74 2.73 -8.49 -17.11
N ILE A 75 4.03 -8.34 -16.81
CA ILE A 75 4.60 -8.68 -15.49
C ILE A 75 4.13 -7.69 -14.42
N VAL A 76 4.03 -6.41 -14.73
CA VAL A 76 3.51 -5.40 -13.79
C VAL A 76 2.02 -5.65 -13.53
N LEU A 77 1.21 -5.82 -14.58
CA LEU A 77 -0.22 -6.12 -14.47
C LEU A 77 -0.51 -7.48 -13.81
N GLN A 78 0.39 -8.46 -13.91
CA GLN A 78 0.30 -9.72 -13.17
C GLN A 78 0.28 -9.51 -11.65
N PHE A 79 0.98 -8.48 -11.16
CA PHE A 79 1.09 -8.13 -9.74
C PHE A 79 0.06 -7.09 -9.25
N LYS A 80 -0.80 -6.58 -10.14
CA LYS A 80 -2.10 -5.90 -9.89
C LYS A 80 -2.16 -4.62 -9.04
N GLY A 81 -1.09 -4.24 -8.35
CA GLY A 81 -1.04 -2.99 -7.58
C GLY A 81 -0.84 -1.71 -8.39
N ASN A 82 -0.69 -0.59 -7.68
CA ASN A 82 -0.63 0.76 -8.25
C ASN A 82 0.72 1.15 -8.89
N ALA A 83 1.18 0.39 -9.89
CA ALA A 83 2.33 0.79 -10.70
C ALA A 83 2.12 0.56 -12.21
N LYS A 84 2.80 1.37 -13.00
CA LYS A 84 2.79 1.32 -14.47
C LYS A 84 4.22 1.33 -15.01
N CYS A 85 4.47 0.63 -16.12
CA CYS A 85 5.76 0.75 -16.80
C CYS A 85 5.97 2.17 -17.31
N ARG A 86 7.00 2.86 -16.79
CA ARG A 86 7.38 4.20 -17.25
C ARG A 86 8.89 4.28 -17.52
N LYS A 87 9.27 5.07 -18.54
CA LYS A 87 10.68 5.41 -18.85
C LYS A 87 11.33 6.37 -17.85
N TYR A 88 10.53 6.90 -16.91
CA TYR A 88 10.96 7.77 -15.83
C TYR A 88 10.31 7.24 -14.55
N ALA A 89 11.11 7.03 -13.49
CA ALA A 89 10.53 6.61 -12.23
C ALA A 89 9.93 7.80 -11.49
N SER A 90 8.77 7.62 -10.85
CA SER A 90 8.22 8.55 -9.87
C SER A 90 9.18 8.69 -8.68
N MET A 91 9.09 9.79 -7.94
CA MET A 91 9.73 9.93 -6.63
C MET A 91 8.89 9.35 -5.48
N GLY A 92 7.61 9.07 -5.71
CA GLY A 92 6.79 8.33 -4.76
C GLY A 92 7.34 6.91 -4.62
N GLY A 93 7.74 6.56 -3.40
CA GLY A 93 8.00 5.18 -3.03
C GLY A 93 6.73 4.34 -3.16
N SER A 94 6.89 3.04 -3.32
CA SER A 94 5.89 2.22 -4.02
C SER A 94 5.23 1.13 -3.20
N GLY A 95 5.69 0.92 -1.97
CA GLY A 95 5.59 -0.36 -1.30
C GLY A 95 6.82 -1.25 -1.58
N GLY A 96 6.85 -2.42 -0.96
CA GLY A 96 7.68 -3.55 -1.33
C GLY A 96 6.82 -4.79 -1.59
N TYR A 97 7.43 -5.87 -2.09
CA TYR A 97 6.77 -7.16 -2.30
C TYR A 97 7.41 -8.25 -1.44
N VAL A 98 6.59 -9.15 -0.90
CA VAL A 98 7.03 -10.35 -0.18
C VAL A 98 6.13 -11.53 -0.50
N SER A 99 6.70 -12.74 -0.56
CA SER A 99 5.93 -13.97 -0.68
C SER A 99 6.52 -15.06 0.22
N GLY A 100 5.65 -15.92 0.73
CA GLY A 100 6.01 -17.03 1.60
C GLY A 100 5.02 -18.19 1.49
N ILE A 101 5.35 -19.31 2.15
CA ILE A 101 4.49 -20.49 2.23
C ILE A 101 3.99 -20.63 3.66
N LEU A 102 2.70 -20.37 3.88
CA LEU A 102 2.03 -20.59 5.16
C LEU A 102 1.54 -22.04 5.23
N SER A 103 1.80 -22.71 6.35
CA SER A 103 1.37 -24.10 6.60
C SER A 103 0.66 -24.14 7.96
N LEU A 104 -0.64 -24.42 7.95
CA LEU A 104 -1.50 -24.41 9.14
C LEU A 104 -1.94 -25.84 9.48
N THR A 105 -1.74 -26.25 10.73
CA THR A 105 -2.17 -27.56 11.24
C THR A 105 -3.64 -27.57 11.70
N ASN A 106 -4.17 -26.40 12.05
CA ASN A 106 -5.54 -26.18 12.52
C ASN A 106 -6.13 -24.97 11.79
N THR A 107 -7.47 -24.87 11.75
CA THR A 107 -8.13 -23.61 11.37
C THR A 107 -7.66 -22.51 12.32
N THR A 108 -7.19 -21.40 11.76
CA THR A 108 -6.52 -20.31 12.47
C THR A 108 -7.18 -18.99 12.08
N CYS A 109 -7.61 -18.21 13.09
CA CYS A 109 -8.11 -16.86 12.87
C CYS A 109 -6.94 -15.94 12.49
N ALA A 110 -7.13 -15.13 11.46
CA ALA A 110 -6.11 -14.27 10.89
C ALA A 110 -6.67 -12.89 10.54
N TYR A 111 -5.81 -11.89 10.61
CA TYR A 111 -6.11 -10.49 10.31
C TYR A 111 -5.27 -10.07 9.10
N ILE A 112 -5.92 -9.46 8.10
CA ILE A 112 -5.27 -9.01 6.87
C ILE A 112 -5.37 -7.48 6.80
N MET A 113 -4.25 -6.85 7.12
CA MET A 113 -4.04 -5.40 7.08
C MET A 113 -3.65 -5.01 5.66
N ILE A 114 -4.58 -4.47 4.88
CA ILE A 114 -4.23 -3.83 3.61
C ILE A 114 -3.78 -2.41 3.92
N GLY A 115 -2.53 -2.09 3.64
CA GLY A 115 -2.02 -0.74 3.81
C GLY A 115 -2.77 0.24 2.92
N GLY A 116 -3.20 1.37 3.48
CA GLY A 116 -3.70 2.47 2.67
C GLY A 116 -2.55 3.27 2.03
N HIS A 117 -2.81 3.88 0.87
CA HIS A 117 -1.81 4.63 0.13
C HIS A 117 -1.55 6.03 0.71
N GLY A 118 -0.41 6.62 0.38
CA GLY A 118 -0.10 8.01 0.70
C GLY A 118 -0.87 8.97 -0.21
N GLN A 119 -1.17 10.15 0.30
CA GLN A 119 -1.90 11.20 -0.40
C GLN A 119 -0.93 12.27 -0.91
N TYR A 120 -1.20 12.85 -2.08
CA TYR A 120 -0.46 14.01 -2.61
C TYR A 120 -1.38 15.23 -2.63
N VAL A 121 -0.92 16.35 -2.07
CA VAL A 121 -1.71 17.59 -1.97
C VAL A 121 -0.86 18.77 -2.44
N THR A 122 -1.39 19.55 -3.38
CA THR A 122 -0.86 20.87 -3.75
C THR A 122 -1.75 21.94 -3.10
N PRO A 123 -1.32 22.60 -2.01
CA PRO A 123 -2.15 23.62 -1.36
C PRO A 123 -2.31 24.85 -2.25
N THR A 124 -3.52 25.41 -2.30
CA THR A 124 -3.84 26.61 -3.09
C THR A 124 -3.59 27.92 -2.34
N SER A 125 -3.49 27.86 -1.01
CA SER A 125 -3.18 28.95 -0.10
C SER A 125 -2.16 28.52 0.95
N VAL A 126 -1.62 29.48 1.71
CA VAL A 126 -0.91 29.20 2.96
C VAL A 126 -1.81 28.39 3.90
N VAL A 127 -1.20 27.43 4.60
CA VAL A 127 -1.81 26.65 5.68
C VAL A 127 -1.23 27.16 7.00
N GLU A 128 -2.08 27.58 7.92
CA GLU A 128 -1.65 27.98 9.27
C GLU A 128 -1.19 26.74 10.05
N ASP A 129 -0.10 26.87 10.81
CA ASP A 129 0.54 25.81 11.60
C ASP A 129 0.57 24.43 10.89
N PRO A 130 1.27 24.29 9.74
CA PRO A 130 1.23 23.09 8.88
C PRO A 130 1.93 21.85 9.48
N TYR A 131 2.43 21.98 10.72
CA TYR A 131 3.03 20.93 11.54
C TYR A 131 2.03 20.33 12.55
N LEU A 132 0.84 20.92 12.73
CA LEU A 132 -0.24 20.31 13.50
C LEU A 132 -0.82 19.12 12.73
N LYS A 133 -1.10 18.00 13.41
CA LYS A 133 -1.44 16.73 12.77
C LYS A 133 -2.73 16.81 11.94
N GLU A 134 -3.68 17.61 12.39
CA GLU A 134 -4.93 17.97 11.74
C GLU A 134 -4.73 18.77 10.44
N ASN A 135 -3.66 19.56 10.35
CA ASN A 135 -3.32 20.38 9.19
C ASN A 135 -2.35 19.68 8.22
N MET A 136 -1.61 18.66 8.68
CA MET A 136 -0.75 17.81 7.86
C MET A 136 -1.53 17.02 6.80
N ILE A 137 -0.81 16.43 5.85
CA ILE A 137 -1.31 15.44 4.90
C ILE A 137 -1.24 14.07 5.60
N PRO A 138 -2.36 13.36 5.81
CA PRO A 138 -2.36 12.12 6.57
C PRO A 138 -1.68 11.00 5.79
N GLY A 139 -0.92 10.16 6.50
CA GLY A 139 -0.31 8.96 5.95
C GLY A 139 -1.29 7.82 5.74
N GLY A 140 -0.86 6.79 5.02
CA GLY A 140 -1.65 5.60 4.75
C GLY A 140 -2.12 4.83 6.00
N TYR A 141 -3.31 4.24 5.93
CA TYR A 141 -3.89 3.45 7.02
C TYR A 141 -2.98 2.30 7.46
N GLY A 142 -2.76 2.16 8.78
CA GLY A 142 -1.94 1.10 9.38
C GLY A 142 -0.46 1.46 9.64
N GLY A 143 -0.09 2.74 9.47
CA GLY A 143 1.22 3.26 9.92
C GLY A 143 1.98 4.15 8.93
N GLY A 144 1.34 4.69 7.89
CA GLY A 144 2.00 5.58 6.94
C GLY A 144 2.43 6.92 7.54
N GLY A 145 3.55 7.46 7.05
CA GLY A 145 4.13 8.71 7.54
C GLY A 145 3.35 9.94 7.07
N PHE A 146 2.96 10.82 7.99
CA PHE A 146 2.30 12.10 7.68
C PHE A 146 3.30 13.07 7.03
N ALA A 147 2.84 13.92 6.11
CA ALA A 147 3.65 14.97 5.49
C ALA A 147 3.17 16.38 5.88
N ILE A 148 4.08 17.34 5.92
CA ILE A 148 3.78 18.75 6.21
C ILE A 148 3.00 19.31 5.02
N ARG A 149 1.86 19.99 5.26
CA ARG A 149 1.03 20.57 4.19
C ARG A 149 1.57 21.95 3.78
N TYR A 150 2.81 21.99 3.30
CA TYR A 150 3.53 23.25 3.02
C TYR A 150 3.04 23.92 1.74
N TYR A 151 2.88 25.24 1.77
CA TYR A 151 2.54 26.06 0.61
C TYR A 151 3.77 26.76 0.05
N SER A 152 4.04 26.58 -1.24
CA SER A 152 5.08 27.30 -1.97
C SER A 152 4.65 27.60 -3.39
N LEU A 153 4.72 28.88 -3.77
CA LEU A 153 4.50 29.33 -5.15
C LEU A 153 5.48 28.72 -6.16
N ASN A 154 6.64 28.24 -5.70
CA ASN A 154 7.73 27.73 -6.54
C ASN A 154 7.97 26.21 -6.39
N ALA A 155 7.28 25.54 -5.46
CA ALA A 155 7.38 24.11 -5.23
C ALA A 155 5.96 23.56 -4.97
N PRO A 156 5.22 23.19 -6.03
CA PRO A 156 3.87 22.68 -5.86
C PRO A 156 3.91 21.29 -5.23
N GLY A 157 3.36 21.21 -4.03
CA GLY A 157 2.86 20.00 -3.38
C GLY A 157 3.83 19.22 -2.50
N SER A 158 3.21 18.47 -1.57
CA SER A 158 3.85 17.50 -0.68
C SER A 158 3.02 16.22 -0.68
N ALA A 159 3.63 15.10 -0.29
CA ALA A 159 2.92 13.83 -0.18
C ALA A 159 3.31 13.02 1.06
N SER A 160 2.32 12.38 1.65
CA SER A 160 2.47 11.45 2.76
C SER A 160 2.94 10.07 2.29
N GLY A 161 3.53 9.31 3.21
CA GLY A 161 3.90 7.91 2.98
C GLY A 161 2.69 6.98 3.02
N GLY A 162 2.74 5.95 2.18
CA GLY A 162 1.85 4.81 2.29
C GLY A 162 2.13 4.00 3.55
N SER A 163 1.31 2.99 3.78
CA SER A 163 1.45 2.05 4.89
C SER A 163 2.05 0.70 4.47
N ARG A 164 2.43 -0.10 5.47
CA ARG A 164 2.76 -1.52 5.28
C ARG A 164 1.49 -2.30 4.91
N THR A 165 1.66 -3.50 4.36
CA THR A 165 0.58 -4.48 4.19
C THR A 165 0.97 -5.75 4.94
N ALA A 166 0.08 -6.32 5.77
CA ALA A 166 0.43 -7.39 6.71
C ALA A 166 -0.59 -8.53 6.80
N LEU A 167 -0.10 -9.73 7.11
CA LEU A 167 -0.89 -10.87 7.58
C LEU A 167 -0.49 -11.18 9.02
N MET A 168 -1.46 -11.18 9.92
CA MET A 168 -1.32 -11.43 11.36
C MET A 168 -2.15 -12.66 11.75
N ILE A 169 -1.75 -13.42 12.77
CA ILE A 169 -2.45 -14.63 13.20
C ILE A 169 -2.75 -14.65 14.70
N ASN A 170 -3.92 -15.17 15.05
CA ASN A 170 -4.52 -15.23 16.40
C ASN A 170 -4.89 -13.87 17.00
N GLU A 171 -4.02 -12.85 16.90
CA GLU A 171 -4.23 -11.52 17.45
C GLU A 171 -3.94 -10.42 16.41
N ASP A 172 -4.62 -9.28 16.55
CA ASP A 172 -4.56 -8.13 15.65
C ASP A 172 -3.49 -7.12 16.14
N ASP A 173 -2.21 -7.50 16.04
CA ASP A 173 -1.11 -6.62 16.43
C ASP A 173 0.19 -6.75 15.61
N ILE A 174 1.10 -5.81 15.86
CA ILE A 174 2.38 -5.69 15.15
C ILE A 174 3.38 -6.81 15.46
N PHE A 175 3.17 -7.58 16.52
CA PHE A 175 4.04 -8.67 16.99
C PHE A 175 3.60 -10.03 16.47
N HIS A 176 2.29 -10.20 16.20
CA HIS A 176 1.68 -11.36 15.57
C HIS A 176 1.73 -11.34 14.03
N SER A 177 2.38 -10.33 13.45
CA SER A 177 2.62 -10.17 12.00
C SER A 177 3.59 -11.23 11.45
N ILE A 178 3.07 -12.23 10.71
CA ILE A 178 3.85 -13.32 10.10
C ILE A 178 4.34 -13.03 8.67
N LEU A 179 3.73 -12.06 7.99
CA LEU A 179 4.15 -11.59 6.68
C LEU A 179 3.91 -10.08 6.61
N VAL A 180 4.94 -9.29 6.24
CA VAL A 180 4.84 -7.83 6.11
C VAL A 180 5.50 -7.36 4.83
N ALA A 181 4.76 -6.67 3.99
CA ALA A 181 5.28 -5.90 2.88
C ALA A 181 5.49 -4.44 3.33
N GLY A 182 6.71 -3.93 3.16
CA GLY A 182 7.07 -2.56 3.56
C GLY A 182 6.39 -1.47 2.72
N ALA A 183 6.34 -0.25 3.25
CA ALA A 183 5.63 0.89 2.67
C ALA A 183 6.47 1.73 1.68
N GLY A 184 5.78 2.55 0.88
CA GLY A 184 6.35 3.61 0.04
C GLY A 184 6.38 4.98 0.73
N SER A 185 7.47 5.74 0.53
CA SER A 185 7.55 7.16 0.93
C SER A 185 6.71 8.05 0.00
N GLY A 186 6.13 9.12 0.53
CA GLY A 186 5.63 10.23 -0.27
C GLY A 186 6.76 11.11 -0.82
N THR A 187 6.41 12.22 -1.48
CA THR A 187 7.38 13.09 -2.17
C THR A 187 6.96 14.57 -2.25
N ASP A 188 7.95 15.48 -2.25
CA ASP A 188 7.75 16.92 -1.96
C ASP A 188 7.85 17.86 -3.17
N ASN A 189 7.49 17.37 -4.37
CA ASN A 189 7.29 18.20 -5.57
C ASN A 189 6.64 17.44 -6.74
N ALA A 190 5.83 18.14 -7.55
CA ALA A 190 5.34 17.64 -8.84
C ALA A 190 6.43 17.35 -9.90
N GLY A 191 7.66 17.86 -9.72
CA GLY A 191 8.78 17.73 -10.67
C GLY A 191 9.45 16.34 -10.66
N GLY A 192 8.68 15.28 -10.45
CA GLY A 192 9.15 14.07 -9.78
C GLY A 192 9.62 12.93 -10.68
N PHE A 193 10.83 13.04 -11.23
CA PHE A 193 11.46 11.97 -12.00
C PHE A 193 12.86 11.59 -11.50
N TYR A 194 13.08 10.32 -11.10
CA TYR A 194 14.28 9.46 -11.33
C TYR A 194 14.45 8.28 -10.33
N ARG A 195 14.42 7.03 -10.86
CA ARG A 195 14.78 5.68 -10.31
C ARG A 195 13.91 5.02 -9.17
N LYS A 196 13.13 3.95 -9.53
CA LYS A 196 12.38 2.90 -8.73
C LYS A 196 10.96 3.25 -8.15
N GLU A 197 9.99 2.34 -7.85
CA GLU A 197 9.57 1.03 -8.45
C GLU A 197 8.07 0.55 -8.24
N MET A 198 7.73 -0.40 -7.33
CA MET A 198 6.45 -1.21 -7.27
C MET A 198 6.10 -1.69 -5.81
N MET A 199 4.90 -2.06 -5.32
CA MET A 199 3.45 -2.07 -5.71
C MET A 199 2.56 -2.45 -4.47
N GLU A 200 1.20 -2.39 -4.50
CA GLU A 200 0.24 -2.74 -3.39
C GLU A 200 -0.85 -3.81 -3.72
N ALA A 201 -1.08 -4.81 -2.83
CA ALA A 201 -2.21 -5.79 -2.77
C ALA A 201 -1.97 -6.89 -1.70
N VAL A 202 -2.92 -7.82 -1.47
CA VAL A 202 -2.63 -9.18 -0.90
C VAL A 202 -3.30 -10.27 -1.72
N VAL A 203 -2.58 -11.39 -1.94
CA VAL A 203 -3.09 -12.61 -2.57
C VAL A 203 -2.77 -13.83 -1.71
N VAL A 204 -3.78 -14.64 -1.42
CA VAL A 204 -3.67 -15.93 -0.72
C VAL A 204 -4.13 -17.03 -1.68
N ALA A 205 -3.26 -18.00 -1.97
CA ALA A 205 -3.55 -19.12 -2.86
C ALA A 205 -3.34 -20.47 -2.18
N VAL A 206 -4.27 -21.40 -2.38
CA VAL A 206 -4.16 -22.81 -1.93
C VAL A 206 -3.27 -23.59 -2.90
N ILE A 207 -2.29 -24.34 -2.38
CA ILE A 207 -1.29 -25.09 -3.17
C ILE A 207 -1.25 -26.58 -2.84
#